data_AF-E6TVK9-F1
#
_entry.id   AF-E6TVK9-F1
#
_cell.length_a   1.000
_cell.length_b   1.000
_cell.length_c   1.000
_cell.angle_alpha   90.00
_cell.angle_beta   90.00
_cell.angle_gamma   90.00
#
_symmetry.space_group_name_H-M   'P 1'
#
loop_
_entity.id
_entity.type
_entity.pdbx_description
1 polymer ?
#
loop_
_entity_poly.entity_id
_entity_poly.type
_entity_poly.pdbx_seq_one_letter_code
_entity_poly.pdbx_strand_id
1 'polypeptide(L)'
;MIIGCFILFLIGFFVLMMFQVSTGAGVISLIIVVISMTLLVQYTKKFEKEEKEAVEKKEIDVNKEVWKRMGELEFSISQRYDDVLHEDRYKFIAVDEKAKKVALVENGNYRIFGYRDILKSQIVEDGQEITTTSRTSQIGRALVGGVLAGGVGAIIGGGGGKQKHTSEVKQVSLKIVVNDTKIPTFTLDFLKLDVLENHVTKDSEKYTNAIKVATNIHDLISVLIRQADEEDKATESQKLSEGEKTISLADELEKLSKLVEKGIITSEEFEKQKNKLLND
;
A
#
# COMPACT_ATOMS: atom_id res chain seq x y z
N MET A 1 -8.54 2.41 -36.39
CA MET A 1 -7.72 3.11 -37.42
C MET A 1 -8.34 3.03 -38.82
N ILE A 2 -8.72 1.84 -39.32
CA ILE A 2 -9.25 1.65 -40.70
C ILE A 2 -10.50 2.51 -41.00
N ILE A 3 -11.44 2.62 -40.05
CA ILE A 3 -12.69 3.38 -40.22
C ILE A 3 -12.42 4.90 -40.35
N GLY A 4 -11.48 5.44 -39.58
CA GLY A 4 -11.14 6.87 -39.64
C GLY A 4 -10.47 7.26 -40.96
N CYS A 5 -9.57 6.43 -41.48
CA CYS A 5 -8.93 6.67 -42.78
C CYS A 5 -9.94 6.64 -43.94
N PHE A 6 -10.94 5.75 -43.87
CA PHE A 6 -12.00 5.67 -44.88
C PHE A 6 -12.91 6.91 -44.88
N ILE A 7 -13.25 7.44 -43.70
CA ILE A 7 -14.06 8.66 -43.57
C ILE A 7 -13.32 9.87 -44.13
N LEU A 8 -12.02 10.03 -43.82
CA LEU A 8 -11.20 11.11 -44.37
C LEU A 8 -11.08 11.03 -45.89
N PHE A 9 -10.98 9.83 -46.44
CA PHE A 9 -10.98 9.60 -47.88
C PHE A 9 -12.29 10.04 -48.54
N LEU A 10 -13.44 9.70 -47.96
CA LEU A 10 -14.75 10.12 -48.48
C LEU A 10 -14.95 11.64 -48.42
N ILE A 11 -14.51 12.28 -47.33
CA ILE A 11 -14.56 13.75 -47.19
C ILE A 11 -13.69 14.41 -48.27
N GLY A 12 -12.47 13.92 -48.47
CA GLY A 12 -11.58 14.43 -49.52
C GLY A 12 -12.15 14.23 -50.92
N PHE A 13 -12.72 13.05 -51.20
CA PHE A 13 -13.36 12.75 -52.48
C PHE A 13 -14.56 13.66 -52.75
N PHE A 14 -15.40 13.92 -51.74
CA PHE A 14 -16.52 14.83 -51.84
C PHE A 14 -16.10 16.26 -52.17
N VAL A 15 -15.06 16.77 -51.50
CA VAL A 15 -14.50 18.09 -51.78
C VAL A 15 -13.99 18.18 -53.22
N LEU A 16 -13.28 17.15 -53.71
CA LEU A 16 -12.79 17.09 -55.09
C LEU A 16 -13.94 17.09 -56.13
N MET A 17 -15.05 16.39 -55.85
CA MET A 17 -16.24 16.45 -56.70
C MET A 17 -16.85 17.86 -56.75
N MET A 18 -16.83 18.61 -55.65
CA MET A 18 -17.37 19.98 -55.62
C MET A 18 -16.57 20.96 -56.50
N PHE A 19 -15.26 20.74 -56.65
CA PHE A 19 -14.44 21.52 -57.58
C PHE A 19 -14.77 21.25 -59.06
N GLN A 20 -15.32 20.08 -59.39
CA GLN A 20 -15.81 19.79 -60.75
C GLN A 20 -17.09 20.55 -61.07
N VAL A 21 -17.86 20.98 -60.05
CA VAL A 21 -19.08 21.77 -60.22
C VAL A 21 -18.75 23.25 -60.43
N SER A 22 -17.94 23.84 -59.55
CA SER A 22 -17.37 25.19 -59.71
C SER A 22 -16.27 25.46 -58.68
N THR A 23 -15.41 26.44 -58.96
CA THR A 23 -14.40 26.90 -57.99
C THR A 23 -15.04 27.40 -56.69
N GLY A 24 -16.16 28.11 -56.77
CA GLY A 24 -16.87 28.61 -55.59
C GLY A 24 -17.43 27.49 -54.70
N ALA A 25 -18.02 26.46 -55.30
CA ALA A 25 -18.54 25.30 -54.56
C ALA A 25 -17.43 24.52 -53.85
N GLY A 26 -16.28 24.34 -54.51
CA GLY A 26 -15.10 23.73 -53.90
C GLY A 26 -14.62 24.47 -52.65
N VAL A 27 -14.47 25.80 -52.73
CA VAL A 27 -14.04 26.63 -51.60
C VAL A 27 -15.04 26.59 -50.43
N ILE A 28 -16.34 26.66 -50.70
CA ILE A 28 -17.38 26.57 -49.66
C ILE A 28 -17.32 25.22 -48.94
N SER A 29 -17.13 24.12 -49.67
CA SER A 29 -17.03 22.78 -49.07
C SER A 29 -15.83 22.64 -48.11
N LEU A 30 -14.69 23.24 -48.44
CA LEU A 30 -13.52 23.28 -47.55
C LEU A 30 -13.81 24.04 -46.25
N ILE A 31 -14.49 25.18 -46.35
CA ILE A 31 -14.87 25.98 -45.16
C ILE A 31 -15.79 25.17 -44.24
N ILE A 32 -16.77 24.46 -44.80
CA ILE A 32 -17.68 23.60 -44.03
C ILE A 32 -16.91 22.48 -43.32
N VAL A 33 -15.97 21.82 -44.01
CA VAL A 33 -15.14 20.77 -43.41
C VAL A 33 -14.32 21.33 -42.24
N VAL A 34 -13.67 22.49 -42.41
CA VAL A 34 -12.89 23.12 -41.33
C VAL A 34 -13.78 23.50 -40.13
N ILE A 35 -14.95 24.09 -40.38
CA ILE A 35 -15.91 24.43 -39.31
C ILE A 35 -16.37 23.16 -38.59
N SER A 36 -16.74 22.12 -39.32
CA SER A 36 -17.19 20.84 -38.74
C SER A 36 -16.11 20.15 -37.91
N MET A 37 -14.86 20.17 -38.38
CA MET A 37 -13.71 19.62 -37.66
C MET A 37 -13.44 20.41 -36.36
N THR A 38 -13.55 21.74 -36.44
CA THR A 38 -13.37 22.62 -35.26
C THR A 38 -14.46 22.39 -34.22
N LEU A 39 -15.72 22.26 -34.64
CA LEU A 39 -16.84 21.94 -33.76
C LEU A 39 -16.70 20.56 -33.13
N LEU A 40 -16.23 19.57 -33.90
CA LEU A 40 -16.00 18.21 -33.40
C LEU A 40 -14.91 18.21 -32.31
N VAL A 41 -13.80 18.92 -32.52
CA VAL A 41 -12.74 19.08 -31.50
C VAL A 41 -13.26 19.82 -30.25
N GLN A 42 -14.09 20.83 -30.41
CA GLN A 42 -14.71 21.51 -29.26
C GLN A 42 -15.65 20.59 -28.50
N TYR A 43 -16.43 19.77 -29.21
CA TYR A 43 -17.32 18.79 -28.61
C TYR A 43 -16.55 17.73 -27.83
N THR A 44 -15.47 17.17 -28.40
CA THR A 44 -14.64 16.18 -27.69
C THR A 44 -14.00 16.76 -26.43
N LYS A 45 -13.45 17.99 -26.51
CA LYS A 45 -12.89 18.67 -25.33
C LYS A 45 -13.92 18.98 -24.26
N LYS A 46 -15.14 19.38 -24.65
CA LYS A 46 -16.23 19.65 -23.71
C LYS A 46 -16.66 18.36 -23.01
N PHE A 47 -16.82 17.27 -23.76
CA PHE A 47 -17.17 15.96 -23.21
C PHE A 47 -16.12 15.48 -22.19
N GLU A 48 -14.83 15.52 -22.56
CA GLU A 48 -13.74 15.17 -21.64
C GLU A 48 -13.73 16.04 -20.38
N LYS A 49 -14.05 17.34 -20.49
CA LYS A 49 -14.12 18.25 -19.33
C LYS A 49 -15.28 17.90 -18.40
N GLU A 50 -16.47 17.64 -18.94
CA GLU A 50 -17.65 17.26 -18.17
C GLU A 50 -17.45 15.93 -17.43
N GLU A 51 -16.78 14.96 -18.07
CA GLU A 51 -16.42 13.68 -17.45
C GLU A 51 -15.46 13.88 -16.26
N LYS A 52 -14.40 14.68 -16.45
CA LYS A 52 -13.44 15.01 -15.37
C LYS A 52 -14.07 15.71 -14.18
N GLU A 53 -14.92 16.71 -14.44
CA GLU A 53 -15.61 17.45 -13.36
C GLU A 53 -16.57 16.52 -12.57
N ALA A 54 -17.21 15.55 -13.24
CA ALA A 54 -18.08 14.59 -12.58
C ALA A 54 -17.30 13.61 -11.68
N VAL A 55 -16.12 13.16 -12.14
CA VAL A 55 -15.22 12.29 -11.36
C VAL A 55 -14.67 13.02 -10.14
N GLU A 56 -14.14 14.24 -10.33
CA GLU A 56 -13.59 15.07 -9.24
C GLU A 56 -14.64 15.37 -8.16
N LYS A 57 -15.87 15.73 -8.56
CA LYS A 57 -16.96 15.97 -7.61
C LYS A 57 -17.31 14.73 -6.80
N LYS A 58 -17.33 13.56 -7.44
CA LYS A 58 -17.60 12.28 -6.79
C LYS A 58 -16.49 11.92 -5.80
N GLU A 59 -15.24 12.19 -6.15
CA GLU A 59 -14.09 12.00 -5.26
C GLU A 59 -14.21 12.86 -3.99
N ILE A 60 -14.53 14.14 -4.15
CA ILE A 60 -14.73 15.08 -3.02
C ILE A 60 -15.84 14.60 -2.08
N ASP A 61 -16.98 14.15 -2.63
CA ASP A 61 -18.12 13.67 -1.85
C ASP A 61 -17.77 12.38 -1.08
N VAL A 62 -17.11 11.41 -1.74
CA VAL A 62 -16.64 10.17 -1.11
C VAL A 62 -15.64 10.47 -0.01
N ASN A 63 -14.66 11.32 -0.29
CA ASN A 63 -13.64 11.70 0.67
C ASN A 63 -14.31 12.28 1.91
N LYS A 64 -15.17 13.30 1.75
CA LYS A 64 -15.89 13.97 2.85
C LYS A 64 -16.68 13.00 3.72
N GLU A 65 -17.35 12.02 3.11
CA GLU A 65 -18.12 11.01 3.85
C GLU A 65 -17.20 10.05 4.62
N VAL A 66 -16.08 9.64 4.03
CA VAL A 66 -15.07 8.82 4.73
C VAL A 66 -14.47 9.58 5.91
N TRP A 67 -14.11 10.85 5.75
CA TRP A 67 -13.59 11.69 6.85
C TRP A 67 -14.57 11.76 8.01
N LYS A 68 -15.86 11.97 7.71
CA LYS A 68 -16.91 12.05 8.72
C LYS A 68 -17.01 10.73 9.50
N ARG A 69 -17.09 9.60 8.80
CA ARG A 69 -17.21 8.27 9.42
C ARG A 69 -15.96 7.85 10.19
N MET A 70 -14.78 8.24 9.74
CA MET A 70 -13.54 7.96 10.45
C MET A 70 -13.39 8.81 11.72
N GLY A 71 -13.84 10.07 11.68
CA GLY A 71 -13.91 10.92 12.88
C GLY A 71 -14.85 10.35 13.94
N GLU A 72 -15.94 9.70 13.54
CA GLU A 72 -16.87 9.00 14.44
C GLU A 72 -16.25 7.75 15.09
N LEU A 73 -15.14 7.22 14.56
CA LEU A 73 -14.43 6.03 15.08
C LEU A 73 -13.19 6.35 15.93
N GLU A 74 -13.06 7.59 16.41
CA GLU A 74 -11.89 8.07 17.16
C GLU A 74 -10.56 7.86 16.41
N PHE A 75 -10.58 7.85 15.06
CA PHE A 75 -9.37 7.77 14.24
C PHE A 75 -8.88 9.18 13.89
N SER A 76 -7.71 9.56 14.39
CA SER A 76 -7.08 10.86 14.16
C SER A 76 -6.00 10.74 13.09
N ILE A 77 -6.28 11.22 11.89
CA ILE A 77 -5.33 11.16 10.77
C ILE A 77 -4.14 12.08 11.06
N SER A 78 -2.95 11.51 11.25
CA SER A 78 -1.66 12.23 11.34
C SER A 78 -0.95 12.32 9.99
N GLN A 79 -1.04 11.26 9.16
CA GLN A 79 -0.46 11.22 7.82
C GLN A 79 -1.41 10.55 6.82
N ARG A 80 -1.35 10.95 5.55
CA ARG A 80 -2.18 10.42 4.47
C ARG A 80 -1.42 10.31 3.15
N TYR A 81 -1.66 9.23 2.42
CA TYR A 81 -1.02 8.91 1.14
C TYR A 81 -2.04 8.36 0.15
N ASP A 82 -2.36 9.13 -0.88
CA ASP A 82 -3.34 8.81 -1.91
C ASP A 82 -2.73 8.01 -3.08
N ASP A 83 -3.54 7.19 -3.73
CA ASP A 83 -3.27 6.60 -5.05
C ASP A 83 -3.30 7.72 -6.09
N VAL A 84 -2.20 7.87 -6.85
CA VAL A 84 -1.99 9.01 -7.75
C VAL A 84 -2.46 8.70 -9.18
N LEU A 85 -2.84 7.45 -9.47
CA LEU A 85 -3.04 7.02 -10.85
C LEU A 85 -4.49 6.97 -11.33
N HIS A 86 -5.44 6.69 -10.44
CA HIS A 86 -6.79 6.37 -10.86
C HIS A 86 -7.77 7.44 -10.38
N GLU A 87 -8.08 8.40 -11.28
CA GLU A 87 -9.13 9.42 -11.04
C GLU A 87 -10.47 8.76 -10.63
N ASP A 88 -10.76 7.55 -11.15
CA ASP A 88 -12.01 6.83 -10.85
C ASP A 88 -11.96 5.89 -9.63
N ARG A 89 -10.77 5.57 -9.10
CA ARG A 89 -10.61 4.59 -8.00
C ARG A 89 -9.87 5.24 -6.85
N TYR A 90 -10.67 5.85 -6.00
CA TYR A 90 -10.19 6.55 -4.83
C TYR A 90 -9.64 5.55 -3.78
N LYS A 91 -8.32 5.46 -3.69
CA LYS A 91 -7.63 4.67 -2.66
C LYS A 91 -6.61 5.51 -1.92
N PHE A 92 -6.48 5.29 -0.62
CA PHE A 92 -5.42 5.92 0.16
C PHE A 92 -5.12 5.13 1.43
N ILE A 93 -3.96 5.43 2.00
CA ILE A 93 -3.55 4.98 3.33
C ILE A 93 -3.58 6.20 4.24
N ALA A 94 -4.21 6.07 5.40
CA ALA A 94 -4.10 7.05 6.46
C ALA A 94 -3.52 6.42 7.73
N VAL A 95 -2.72 7.17 8.46
CA VAL A 95 -2.06 6.73 9.69
C VAL A 95 -2.58 7.57 10.85
N ASP A 96 -2.88 6.91 11.96
CA ASP A 96 -3.09 7.50 13.27
C ASP A 96 -1.94 7.04 14.18
N GLU A 97 -0.92 7.89 14.29
CA GLU A 97 0.26 7.61 15.10
C GLU A 97 -0.04 7.49 16.60
N LYS A 98 -1.02 8.25 17.08
CA LYS A 98 -1.36 8.28 18.51
C LYS A 98 -2.06 6.98 18.91
N ALA A 99 -3.00 6.52 18.10
CA ALA A 99 -3.70 5.26 18.31
C ALA A 99 -2.95 4.04 17.79
N LYS A 100 -1.83 4.23 17.06
CA LYS A 100 -1.06 3.19 16.37
C LYS A 100 -1.92 2.36 15.41
N LYS A 101 -2.69 3.06 14.59
CA LYS A 101 -3.61 2.46 13.62
C LYS A 101 -3.31 2.96 12.20
N VAL A 102 -3.65 2.12 11.23
CA VAL A 102 -3.63 2.43 9.79
C VAL A 102 -5.00 2.16 9.21
N ALA A 103 -5.53 3.12 8.47
CA ALA A 103 -6.73 2.95 7.67
C ALA A 103 -6.34 2.71 6.20
N LEU A 104 -6.87 1.62 5.64
CA LEU A 104 -6.76 1.28 4.22
C LEU A 104 -8.11 1.59 3.57
N VAL A 105 -8.13 2.57 2.68
CA VAL A 105 -9.36 3.08 2.07
C VAL A 105 -9.38 2.74 0.58
N GLU A 106 -10.51 2.23 0.10
CA GLU A 106 -10.76 1.90 -1.30
C GLU A 106 -12.23 2.15 -1.64
N ASN A 107 -12.48 3.02 -2.61
CA ASN A 107 -13.79 3.33 -3.17
C ASN A 107 -14.84 3.68 -2.10
N GLY A 108 -14.46 4.49 -1.10
CA GLY A 108 -15.32 4.92 0.00
C GLY A 108 -15.52 3.90 1.12
N ASN A 109 -14.98 2.69 0.99
CA ASN A 109 -14.88 1.73 2.09
C ASN A 109 -13.53 1.89 2.78
N TYR A 110 -13.50 1.71 4.10
CA TYR A 110 -12.26 1.75 4.86
C TYR A 110 -12.16 0.55 5.79
N ARG A 111 -10.93 0.15 6.09
CA ARG A 111 -10.61 -0.87 7.09
C ARG A 111 -9.48 -0.37 7.96
N ILE A 112 -9.66 -0.43 9.27
CA ILE A 112 -8.71 0.07 10.26
C ILE A 112 -8.00 -1.12 10.90
N PHE A 113 -6.68 -1.05 10.92
CA PHE A 113 -5.78 -2.08 11.42
C PHE A 113 -4.85 -1.48 12.47
N GLY A 114 -4.54 -2.21 13.53
CA GLY A 114 -3.41 -1.83 14.39
C GLY A 114 -2.10 -2.10 13.65
N TYR A 115 -1.00 -1.47 14.08
CA TYR A 115 0.32 -1.75 13.47
C TYR A 115 0.70 -3.23 13.51
N ARG A 116 0.25 -3.95 14.56
CA ARG A 116 0.45 -5.40 14.72
C ARG A 116 -0.25 -6.22 13.64
N ASP A 117 -1.32 -5.70 13.04
CA ASP A 117 -2.05 -6.41 12.00
C ASP A 117 -1.40 -6.23 10.61
N ILE A 118 -0.38 -5.38 10.49
CA ILE A 118 0.37 -5.21 9.24
C ILE A 118 1.47 -6.27 9.18
N LEU A 119 1.37 -7.19 8.22
CA LEU A 119 2.23 -8.36 8.13
C LEU A 119 3.38 -8.16 7.15
N LYS A 120 3.15 -7.48 6.02
CA LYS A 120 4.14 -7.29 4.96
C LYS A 120 3.88 -6.01 4.19
N SER A 121 4.94 -5.35 3.76
CA SER A 121 4.92 -4.26 2.78
C SER A 121 5.92 -4.58 1.67
N GLN A 122 5.52 -4.48 0.41
CA GLN A 122 6.37 -4.80 -0.72
C GLN A 122 6.13 -3.87 -1.91
N ILE A 123 7.20 -3.43 -2.54
CA ILE A 123 7.16 -2.74 -3.84
C ILE A 123 7.21 -3.82 -4.92
N VAL A 124 6.25 -3.77 -5.84
CA VAL A 124 6.10 -4.72 -6.94
C VAL A 124 6.24 -3.98 -8.26
N GLU A 125 7.22 -4.39 -9.06
CA GLU A 125 7.48 -3.92 -10.43
C GLU A 125 7.17 -5.04 -11.42
N ASP A 126 6.23 -4.83 -12.34
CA ASP A 126 5.82 -5.84 -13.35
C ASP A 126 5.55 -7.24 -12.78
N GLY A 127 4.92 -7.29 -11.60
CA GLY A 127 4.60 -8.52 -10.87
C GLY A 127 5.75 -9.12 -10.05
N GLN A 128 6.95 -8.53 -10.09
CA GLN A 128 8.12 -8.95 -9.32
C GLN A 128 8.30 -8.10 -8.06
N GLU A 129 8.51 -8.74 -6.91
CA GLU A 129 8.83 -8.05 -5.65
C GLU A 129 10.27 -7.55 -5.69
N ILE A 130 10.47 -6.23 -5.66
CA ILE A 130 11.81 -5.61 -5.73
C ILE A 130 12.30 -5.07 -4.37
N THR A 131 11.38 -4.80 -3.45
CA THR A 131 11.69 -4.34 -2.08
C THR A 131 10.61 -4.89 -1.15
N THR A 132 10.99 -5.35 0.05
CA THR A 132 10.07 -6.02 0.98
C THR A 132 10.50 -5.84 2.43
N THR A 133 9.52 -5.60 3.30
CA THR A 133 9.64 -5.65 4.75
C THR A 133 8.51 -6.52 5.28
N SER A 134 8.82 -7.44 6.20
CA SER A 134 7.84 -8.34 6.82
C SER A 134 7.93 -8.26 8.33
N ARG A 135 6.81 -8.48 9.00
CA ARG A 135 6.72 -8.51 10.46
C ARG A 135 7.47 -9.71 11.02
N THR A 136 8.35 -9.51 11.99
CA THR A 136 9.21 -10.56 12.53
C THR A 136 8.53 -11.33 13.66
N SER A 137 7.72 -10.65 14.48
CA SER A 137 7.20 -11.22 15.73
C SER A 137 6.11 -12.28 15.56
N GLN A 138 5.36 -12.27 14.44
CA GLN A 138 4.36 -13.31 14.14
C GLN A 138 4.82 -14.32 13.09
N ILE A 139 5.79 -13.96 12.25
CA ILE A 139 6.30 -14.78 11.15
C ILE A 139 7.54 -15.57 11.58
N GLY A 140 8.11 -15.31 12.77
CA GLY A 140 9.26 -16.01 13.32
C GLY A 140 9.07 -17.51 13.67
N ARG A 141 7.88 -18.10 13.46
CA ARG A 141 7.63 -19.54 13.71
C ARG A 141 7.22 -20.33 12.46
N ALA A 142 7.03 -19.69 11.32
CA ALA A 142 6.72 -20.35 10.06
C ALA A 142 7.69 -19.86 8.98
N LEU A 143 8.67 -20.71 8.66
CA LEU A 143 9.48 -20.70 7.44
C LEU A 143 9.00 -19.70 6.37
N VAL A 144 9.55 -18.49 6.34
CA VAL A 144 9.64 -17.73 5.09
C VAL A 144 10.96 -18.12 4.46
N GLY A 145 10.94 -19.24 3.75
CA GLY A 145 12.05 -19.65 2.90
C GLY A 145 12.34 -18.56 1.87
N GLY A 146 13.55 -18.01 1.91
CA GLY A 146 14.14 -17.28 0.78
C GLY A 146 14.22 -15.76 0.86
N VAL A 147 13.65 -15.10 1.88
CA VAL A 147 13.83 -13.65 2.06
C VAL A 147 14.82 -13.43 3.19
N LEU A 148 16.08 -13.17 2.83
CA LEU A 148 17.09 -12.71 3.77
C LEU A 148 16.56 -11.46 4.47
N ALA A 149 16.41 -11.56 5.80
CA ALA A 149 16.21 -10.43 6.69
C ALA A 149 17.41 -9.47 6.59
N GLY A 150 17.37 -8.58 5.60
CA GLY A 150 18.16 -7.36 5.54
C GLY A 150 17.22 -6.21 5.84
N GLY A 151 17.64 -5.24 6.66
CA GLY A 151 16.79 -4.15 7.13
C GLY A 151 16.18 -3.28 6.02
N VAL A 152 15.43 -2.27 6.46
CA VAL A 152 14.88 -1.19 5.63
C VAL A 152 15.86 -0.82 4.52
N GLY A 153 15.55 -1.16 3.26
CA GLY A 153 16.40 -0.88 2.09
C GLY A 153 17.07 -2.08 1.40
N ALA A 154 16.79 -3.33 1.77
CA ALA A 154 17.29 -4.48 1.00
C ALA A 154 16.59 -4.59 -0.37
N ILE A 155 17.26 -4.12 -1.43
CA ILE A 155 16.90 -4.43 -2.82
C ILE A 155 17.24 -5.91 -3.04
N ILE A 156 16.22 -6.77 -3.16
CA ILE A 156 16.42 -8.18 -3.50
C ILE A 156 16.75 -8.24 -5.00
N GLY A 157 18.03 -8.08 -5.32
CA GLY A 157 18.59 -8.45 -6.62
C GLY A 157 19.07 -9.89 -6.58
N GLY A 158 18.25 -10.85 -7.01
CA GLY A 158 18.74 -12.23 -7.16
C GLY A 158 17.67 -13.33 -7.21
N GLY A 159 16.97 -13.45 -8.34
CA GLY A 159 16.15 -14.61 -8.68
C GLY A 159 16.36 -14.99 -10.14
N GLY A 160 17.28 -15.91 -10.40
CA GLY A 160 17.75 -16.27 -11.74
C GLY A 160 16.67 -16.90 -12.62
N GLY A 161 16.52 -16.36 -13.83
CA GLY A 161 15.73 -16.97 -14.89
C GLY A 161 15.62 -16.11 -16.14
N LYS A 162 16.74 -15.84 -16.84
CA LYS A 162 16.78 -15.20 -18.18
C LYS A 162 15.68 -14.14 -18.43
N GLN A 163 15.47 -13.22 -17.51
CA GLN A 163 14.59 -12.09 -17.76
C GLN A 163 15.48 -10.97 -18.31
N LYS A 164 15.20 -10.60 -19.54
CA LYS A 164 15.83 -9.49 -20.25
C LYS A 164 15.74 -8.29 -19.30
N HIS A 165 16.87 -7.76 -18.83
CA HIS A 165 16.92 -6.44 -18.19
C HIS A 165 16.47 -5.44 -19.24
N THR A 166 15.17 -5.31 -19.44
CA THR A 166 14.61 -4.24 -20.22
C THR A 166 14.64 -3.03 -19.31
N SER A 167 15.20 -1.93 -19.81
CA SER A 167 15.04 -0.60 -19.22
C SER A 167 13.56 -0.18 -19.15
N GLU A 168 12.64 -1.02 -19.63
CA GLU A 168 11.22 -0.83 -19.82
C GLU A 168 10.43 -1.42 -18.64
N VAL A 169 9.50 -0.64 -18.09
CA VAL A 169 8.62 -0.95 -16.97
C VAL A 169 7.18 -0.63 -17.35
N LYS A 170 6.22 -1.45 -16.93
CA LYS A 170 4.78 -1.22 -17.20
C LYS A 170 3.97 -0.91 -15.95
N GLN A 171 4.38 -1.42 -14.81
CA GLN A 171 3.67 -1.24 -13.55
C GLN A 171 4.62 -1.12 -12.37
N VAL A 172 4.34 -0.17 -11.48
CA VAL A 172 4.94 -0.04 -10.14
C VAL A 172 3.80 0.09 -9.14
N SER A 173 3.79 -0.75 -8.11
CA SER A 173 2.75 -0.76 -7.09
C SER A 173 3.33 -1.04 -5.70
N LEU A 174 2.66 -0.55 -4.66
CA LEU A 174 2.90 -0.95 -3.27
C LEU A 174 1.80 -1.92 -2.85
N LYS A 175 2.21 -3.09 -2.38
CA LYS A 175 1.32 -4.09 -1.82
C LYS A 175 1.55 -4.22 -0.32
N ILE A 176 0.47 -4.11 0.44
CA ILE A 176 0.44 -4.31 1.89
C ILE A 176 -0.36 -5.57 2.16
N VAL A 177 0.19 -6.45 3.00
CA VAL A 177 -0.49 -7.64 3.51
C VAL A 177 -0.85 -7.39 4.97
N VAL A 178 -2.12 -7.63 5.30
CA VAL A 178 -2.68 -7.46 6.64
C VAL A 178 -3.27 -8.77 7.16
N ASN A 179 -3.41 -8.85 8.48
CA ASN A 179 -4.04 -9.97 9.18
C ASN A 179 -5.57 -9.95 9.02
N ASP A 180 -6.04 -10.20 7.81
CA ASP A 180 -7.46 -10.29 7.44
C ASP A 180 -7.65 -11.49 6.52
N THR A 181 -8.37 -12.52 6.98
CA THR A 181 -8.57 -13.74 6.21
C THR A 181 -9.53 -13.58 5.03
N LYS A 182 -10.32 -12.49 5.00
CA LYS A 182 -11.26 -12.21 3.92
C LYS A 182 -10.60 -11.39 2.82
N ILE A 183 -9.89 -10.34 3.21
CA ILE A 183 -9.26 -9.39 2.27
C ILE A 183 -7.82 -9.08 2.75
N PRO A 184 -6.88 -10.03 2.61
CA PRO A 184 -5.54 -9.91 3.21
C PRO A 184 -4.64 -8.88 2.51
N THR A 185 -5.00 -8.44 1.32
CA THR A 185 -4.12 -7.63 0.46
C THR A 185 -4.76 -6.28 0.17
N PHE A 186 -3.93 -5.23 0.23
CA PHE A 186 -4.24 -3.90 -0.26
C PHE A 186 -3.14 -3.43 -1.20
N THR A 187 -3.50 -2.83 -2.33
CA THR A 187 -2.56 -2.42 -3.37
C THR A 187 -2.85 -1.00 -3.86
N LEU A 188 -1.80 -0.18 -3.83
CA LEU A 188 -1.74 1.14 -4.45
C LEU A 188 -0.88 1.05 -5.70
N ASP A 189 -1.41 1.52 -6.83
CA ASP A 189 -0.66 1.57 -8.09
C ASP A 189 -0.06 2.99 -8.26
N PHE A 190 1.23 3.10 -8.61
CA PHE A 190 1.92 4.40 -8.84
C PHE A 190 2.39 4.59 -10.27
N LEU A 191 2.61 3.47 -10.98
CA LEU A 191 2.69 3.44 -12.43
C LEU A 191 1.83 2.29 -12.93
N LYS A 192 0.99 2.53 -13.93
CA LYS A 192 0.28 1.48 -14.68
C LYS A 192 0.02 2.00 -16.09
N LEU A 193 0.49 1.27 -17.09
CA LEU A 193 0.30 1.65 -18.48
C LEU A 193 -0.93 0.95 -19.06
N ASP A 194 -1.73 1.72 -19.81
CA ASP A 194 -2.87 1.20 -20.56
C ASP A 194 -2.42 0.52 -21.86
N VAL A 195 -3.36 -0.14 -22.53
CA VAL A 195 -3.13 -0.95 -23.74
C VAL A 195 -2.45 -0.18 -24.89
N LEU A 196 -2.46 1.16 -24.85
CA LEU A 196 -1.87 2.04 -25.87
C LEU A 196 -0.41 2.43 -25.58
N GLU A 197 0.05 2.35 -24.32
CA GLU A 197 1.43 2.65 -23.92
C GLU A 197 2.18 1.33 -23.64
N ASN A 198 3.20 1.01 -24.44
CA ASN A 198 3.85 -0.30 -24.37
C ASN A 198 4.78 -0.47 -23.15
N HIS A 199 5.43 0.61 -22.71
CA HIS A 199 6.36 0.67 -21.59
C HIS A 199 6.81 2.12 -21.28
N VAL A 200 7.41 2.34 -20.11
CA VAL A 200 8.24 3.51 -19.81
C VAL A 200 9.63 3.09 -19.41
N THR A 201 10.62 3.94 -19.65
CA THR A 201 11.99 3.64 -19.28
C THR A 201 12.26 3.97 -17.80
N LYS A 202 13.20 3.27 -17.15
CA LYS A 202 13.56 3.50 -15.74
C LYS A 202 14.20 4.86 -15.46
N ASP A 203 14.71 5.53 -16.48
CA ASP A 203 15.22 6.92 -16.41
C ASP A 203 14.12 7.95 -16.66
N SER A 204 12.91 7.52 -17.05
CA SER A 204 11.79 8.44 -17.22
C SER A 204 11.38 9.06 -15.89
N GLU A 205 10.94 10.32 -15.95
CA GLU A 205 10.40 11.03 -14.80
C GLU A 205 9.17 10.30 -14.22
N LYS A 206 8.32 9.72 -15.08
CA LYS A 206 7.13 8.96 -14.68
C LYS A 206 7.50 7.77 -13.79
N TYR A 207 8.49 6.96 -14.20
CA TYR A 207 8.98 5.86 -13.37
C TYR A 207 9.66 6.37 -12.09
N THR A 208 10.54 7.36 -12.20
CA THR A 208 11.32 7.88 -11.06
C THR A 208 10.41 8.45 -9.97
N ASN A 209 9.34 9.14 -10.36
CA ASN A 209 8.34 9.65 -9.41
C ASN A 209 7.53 8.50 -8.79
N ALA A 210 7.08 7.53 -9.61
CA ALA A 210 6.33 6.38 -9.11
C ALA A 210 7.11 5.57 -8.08
N ILE A 211 8.38 5.24 -8.37
CA ILE A 211 9.22 4.49 -7.44
C ILE A 211 9.52 5.29 -6.17
N LYS A 212 9.77 6.60 -6.29
CA LYS A 212 10.04 7.47 -5.14
C LYS A 212 8.84 7.52 -4.19
N VAL A 213 7.62 7.68 -4.70
CA VAL A 213 6.41 7.70 -3.88
C VAL A 213 6.18 6.32 -3.24
N ALA A 214 6.30 5.24 -4.01
CA ALA A 214 6.17 3.88 -3.50
C ALA A 214 7.16 3.59 -2.36
N THR A 215 8.42 4.00 -2.52
CA THR A 215 9.48 3.86 -1.51
C THR A 215 9.17 4.66 -0.25
N ASN A 216 8.76 5.93 -0.36
CA ASN A 216 8.44 6.74 0.81
C ASN A 216 7.34 6.09 1.67
N ILE A 217 6.29 5.57 1.04
CA ILE A 217 5.19 4.90 1.75
C ILE A 217 5.66 3.55 2.30
N HIS A 218 6.45 2.79 1.52
CA HIS A 218 7.04 1.53 1.98
C HIS A 218 7.89 1.73 3.24
N ASP A 219 8.72 2.76 3.28
CA ASP A 219 9.59 3.08 4.41
C ASP A 219 8.77 3.45 5.65
N LEU A 220 7.72 4.25 5.49
CA LEU A 220 6.77 4.54 6.57
C LEU A 220 6.19 3.24 7.13
N ILE A 221 5.58 2.40 6.28
CA ILE A 221 4.98 1.13 6.73
C ILE A 221 6.03 0.23 7.39
N SER A 222 7.28 0.24 6.90
CA SER A 222 8.38 -0.50 7.51
C SER A 222 8.70 -0.01 8.92
N VAL A 223 8.64 1.30 9.17
CA VAL A 223 8.76 1.88 10.52
C VAL A 223 7.61 1.42 11.41
N LEU A 224 6.36 1.40 10.90
CA LEU A 224 5.20 0.95 11.67
C LEU A 224 5.32 -0.53 12.06
N ILE A 225 5.74 -1.38 11.12
CA ILE A 225 6.02 -2.81 11.37
C ILE A 225 7.11 -2.95 12.44
N ARG A 226 8.20 -2.18 12.34
CA ARG A 226 9.29 -2.24 13.32
C ARG A 226 8.83 -1.84 14.73
N GLN A 227 8.02 -0.78 14.87
CA GLN A 227 7.46 -0.39 16.16
C GLN A 227 6.61 -1.52 16.76
N ALA A 228 5.77 -2.16 15.95
CA ALA A 228 4.98 -3.31 16.40
C ALA A 228 5.85 -4.53 16.78
N ASP A 229 6.96 -4.77 16.07
CA ASP A 229 7.91 -5.84 16.42
C ASP A 229 8.66 -5.54 17.74
N GLU A 230 9.04 -4.29 17.98
CA GLU A 230 9.70 -3.85 19.22
C GLU A 230 8.77 -3.96 20.43
N GLU A 231 7.50 -3.60 20.28
CA GLU A 231 6.48 -3.77 21.32
C GLU A 231 6.23 -5.23 21.68
N ASP A 232 6.22 -6.11 20.68
CA ASP A 232 6.06 -7.55 20.90
C ASP A 232 7.25 -8.12 21.67
N LYS A 233 8.48 -7.75 21.28
CA LYS A 233 9.71 -8.16 21.99
C LYS A 233 9.76 -7.66 23.43
N ALA A 234 9.34 -6.42 23.67
CA ALA A 234 9.26 -5.86 25.02
C ALA A 234 8.25 -6.63 25.88
N THR A 235 7.08 -6.96 25.33
CA THR A 235 6.05 -7.75 26.00
C THR A 235 6.51 -9.17 26.29
N GLU A 236 7.21 -9.82 25.35
CA GLU A 236 7.77 -11.17 25.54
C GLU A 236 8.85 -11.18 26.62
N SER A 237 9.75 -10.19 26.61
CA SER A 237 10.82 -10.08 27.62
C SER A 237 10.27 -9.86 29.03
N GLN A 238 9.17 -9.12 29.17
CA GLN A 238 8.46 -8.99 30.46
C GLN A 238 7.81 -10.31 30.91
N LYS A 239 7.15 -11.04 30.01
CA LYS A 239 6.55 -12.36 30.32
C LYS A 239 7.59 -13.41 30.66
N LEU A 240 8.74 -13.42 29.97
CA LEU A 240 9.87 -14.29 30.27
C LEU A 240 10.47 -13.98 31.64
N SER A 241 10.64 -12.69 31.97
CA SER A 241 11.13 -12.27 33.30
C SER A 241 10.16 -12.63 34.43
N GLU A 242 8.85 -12.47 34.23
CA GLU A 242 7.84 -12.90 35.21
C GLU A 242 7.77 -14.43 35.35
N GLY A 243 7.90 -15.17 34.24
CA GLY A 243 8.00 -16.63 34.23
C GLY A 243 9.25 -17.13 34.96
N GLU A 244 10.42 -16.54 34.71
CA GLU A 244 11.66 -16.90 35.40
C GLU A 244 11.62 -16.53 36.89
N LYS A 245 11.05 -15.38 37.25
CA LYS A 245 10.84 -15.02 38.67
C LYS A 245 9.93 -16.02 39.38
N THR A 246 8.81 -16.40 38.76
CA THR A 246 7.87 -17.36 39.36
C THR A 246 8.47 -18.75 39.51
N ILE A 247 9.28 -19.21 38.54
CA ILE A 247 10.02 -20.47 38.63
C ILE A 247 11.10 -20.39 39.73
N SER A 248 11.89 -19.31 39.76
CA SER A 248 12.92 -19.10 40.79
C SER A 248 12.34 -19.07 42.21
N LEU A 249 11.20 -18.38 42.39
CA LEU A 249 10.49 -18.35 43.67
C LEU A 249 10.01 -19.75 44.09
N ALA A 250 9.48 -20.54 43.17
CA ALA A 250 9.08 -21.92 43.46
C ALA A 250 10.27 -22.81 43.87
N ASP A 251 11.40 -22.70 43.16
CA ASP A 251 12.64 -23.43 43.47
C ASP A 251 13.21 -23.04 44.85
N GLU A 252 13.14 -21.76 45.21
CA GLU A 252 13.57 -21.27 46.53
C GLU A 252 12.67 -21.79 47.65
N LEU A 253 11.35 -21.80 47.44
CA LEU A 253 10.39 -22.39 48.38
C LEU A 253 10.59 -23.91 48.54
N GLU A 254 10.90 -24.63 47.46
CA GLU A 254 11.20 -26.07 47.51
C GLU A 254 12.48 -26.36 48.30
N LYS A 255 13.54 -25.56 48.10
CA LYS A 255 14.78 -25.66 48.89
C LYS A 255 14.52 -25.42 50.37
N LEU A 256 13.70 -24.41 50.70
CA LEU A 256 13.30 -24.11 52.08
C LEU A 256 12.53 -25.27 52.72
N SER A 257 11.60 -25.89 52.00
CA SER A 257 10.86 -27.07 52.46
C SER A 257 11.80 -28.24 52.79
N LYS A 258 12.78 -28.51 51.91
CA LYS A 258 13.78 -29.58 52.11
C LYS A 258 14.68 -29.35 53.33
N LEU A 259 14.94 -28.10 53.72
CA LEU A 259 15.72 -27.80 54.93
C LEU A 259 14.95 -28.11 56.23
N VAL A 260 13.63 -27.90 56.21
CA VAL A 260 12.75 -28.30 57.33
C VAL A 260 12.67 -29.80 57.44
N GLU A 261 12.47 -30.50 56.32
CA GLU A 261 12.41 -31.98 56.30
C GLU A 261 13.70 -32.62 56.83
N LYS A 262 14.86 -32.00 56.55
CA LYS A 262 16.16 -32.44 57.05
C LYS A 262 16.44 -32.02 58.49
N GLY A 263 15.54 -31.27 59.13
CA GLY A 263 15.70 -30.76 60.49
C GLY A 263 16.81 -29.71 60.65
N ILE A 264 17.24 -29.07 59.55
CA ILE A 264 18.29 -28.05 59.57
C ILE A 264 17.74 -26.71 60.08
N ILE A 265 16.45 -26.44 59.82
CA ILE A 265 15.73 -25.26 60.31
C ILE A 265 14.39 -25.68 60.93
N THR A 266 13.88 -24.85 61.84
CA THR A 266 12.59 -25.06 62.50
C THR A 266 11.41 -24.60 61.62
N SER A 267 10.20 -25.09 61.91
CA SER A 267 8.98 -24.64 61.21
C SER A 267 8.71 -23.14 61.36
N GLU A 268 9.13 -22.55 62.49
CA GLU A 268 8.95 -21.13 62.76
C GLU A 268 9.93 -20.26 61.94
N GLU A 269 11.16 -20.74 61.73
CA GLU A 269 12.15 -20.12 60.84
C GLU A 269 11.75 -20.24 59.36
N PHE A 270 11.18 -21.37 58.97
CA PHE A 270 10.63 -21.57 57.63
C PHE A 270 9.53 -20.57 57.31
N GLU A 271 8.53 -20.39 58.19
CA GLU A 271 7.45 -19.43 57.94
C GLU A 271 7.95 -17.98 57.90
N LYS A 272 8.96 -17.61 58.70
CA LYS A 272 9.61 -16.29 58.58
C LYS A 272 10.30 -16.09 57.24
N GLN A 273 11.05 -17.07 56.76
CA GLN A 273 11.77 -17.02 55.48
C GLN A 273 10.82 -17.04 54.27
N LYS A 274 9.80 -17.91 54.30
CA LYS A 274 8.75 -17.99 53.29
C LYS A 274 7.98 -16.69 53.15
N ASN A 275 7.59 -16.06 54.27
CA ASN A 275 6.93 -14.76 54.23
C ASN A 275 7.83 -13.64 53.72
N LYS A 276 9.15 -13.75 53.90
CA LYS A 276 10.10 -12.80 53.32
C LYS A 276 10.18 -12.97 51.79
N LEU A 277 10.30 -14.21 51.31
CA LEU A 277 10.35 -14.53 49.87
C LEU A 277 9.05 -14.21 49.11
N LEU A 278 7.90 -14.30 49.79
CA LEU A 278 6.60 -13.99 49.17
C LEU A 278 6.25 -12.50 49.16
N ASN A 279 6.97 -11.67 49.93
CA ASN A 279 6.70 -10.23 50.07
C ASN A 279 7.87 -9.34 49.58
N ASP A 280 8.97 -9.92 49.10
CA ASP A 280 10.05 -9.25 48.34
C ASP A 280 9.63 -9.05 46.86
#